data_AF-A0A379Y1V9-F1
#
_entry.id   AF-A0A379Y1V9-F1
#
_cell.length_a   1.000
_cell.length_b   1.000
_cell.length_c   1.000
_cell.angle_alpha   90.00
_cell.angle_beta   90.00
_cell.angle_gamma   90.00
#
_symmetry.space_group_name_H-M   'P 1'
#
loop_
_entity.id
_entity.type
_entity.pdbx_description
1 polymer ?
#
loop_
_entity_poly.entity_id
_entity_poly.type
_entity_poly.pdbx_seq_one_letter_code
_entity_poly.pdbx_strand_id
1 'polypeptide(L)'
;MKNLNTDLIARIYAASDSPLTNEELYREVQRETGMSDADLQKMKAFGSEKMRTSGVKHQVRWFQQTLRQAGVIERVPEKRGVWRYAFRNEKKLHESWDKLCVVGFSTSLGASVFGNAYAFFSNINEQIHLCLTSPPYLLRNARDYGHGGGRGEQAYIDWLLRILEPIVKQLVPGGSVALNVTQDSFNPAGHRALCISKD
;
A
#
# COMPACT_ATOMS: atom_id res chain seq x y z
N MET A 1 1.37 25.87 -7.79
CA MET A 1 0.18 25.53 -6.98
C MET A 1 0.63 24.64 -5.84
N LYS A 2 0.34 25.01 -4.59
CA LYS A 2 0.86 24.34 -3.39
C LYS A 2 0.14 23.00 -3.18
N ASN A 3 0.68 21.92 -3.74
CA ASN A 3 0.16 20.55 -3.61
C ASN A 3 0.53 19.93 -2.25
N LEU A 4 0.19 20.61 -1.16
CA LEU A 4 0.39 20.09 0.18
C LEU A 4 -0.74 19.10 0.52
N ASN A 5 -0.46 17.81 0.39
CA ASN A 5 -1.40 16.72 0.66
C ASN A 5 -0.70 15.53 1.34
N THR A 6 -1.47 14.52 1.74
CA THR A 6 -0.95 13.31 2.41
C THR A 6 0.08 12.56 1.57
N ASP A 7 -0.14 12.46 0.26
CA ASP A 7 0.75 11.73 -0.67
C ASP A 7 2.15 12.35 -0.76
N LEU A 8 2.23 13.68 -0.77
CA LEU A 8 3.49 14.41 -0.72
C LEU A 8 4.28 14.05 0.55
N ILE A 9 3.62 14.05 1.71
CA ILE A 9 4.27 13.71 2.98
C ILE A 9 4.76 12.27 2.97
N ALA A 10 3.95 11.33 2.46
CA ALA A 10 4.36 9.93 2.31
C ALA A 10 5.59 9.78 1.41
N ARG A 11 5.63 10.49 0.27
CA ARG A 11 6.77 10.48 -0.66
C ARG A 11 8.06 11.01 -0.03
N ILE A 12 7.99 12.08 0.76
CA ILE A 12 9.16 12.63 1.47
C ILE A 12 9.72 11.58 2.44
N TYR A 13 8.86 10.92 3.23
CA TYR A 13 9.31 9.86 4.13
C TYR A 13 9.88 8.64 3.40
N ALA A 14 9.27 8.25 2.27
CA ALA A 14 9.76 7.16 1.46
C ALA A 14 11.17 7.47 0.90
N ALA A 15 11.34 8.65 0.32
CA ALA A 15 12.62 9.07 -0.28
C ALA A 15 13.75 9.27 0.75
N SER A 16 13.43 9.48 2.02
CA SER A 16 14.45 9.71 3.06
C SER A 16 15.11 8.42 3.51
N ASP A 17 16.45 8.38 3.43
CA ASP A 17 17.27 7.26 3.94
C ASP A 17 17.43 7.24 5.47
N SER A 18 17.18 8.38 6.12
CA SER A 18 17.25 8.53 7.57
C SER A 18 15.90 8.94 8.15
N PRO A 19 15.65 8.66 9.45
CA PRO A 19 14.50 9.22 10.15
C PRO A 19 14.53 10.75 10.13
N LEU A 20 13.36 11.36 9.97
CA LEU A 20 13.20 12.80 9.90
C LEU A 20 12.62 13.34 11.22
N THR A 21 13.21 14.42 11.71
CA THR A 21 12.58 15.33 12.66
C THR A 21 11.46 16.13 11.98
N ASN A 22 10.56 16.73 12.77
CA ASN A 22 9.54 17.62 12.21
C ASN A 22 10.14 18.83 11.47
N GLU A 23 11.25 19.40 11.94
CA GLU A 23 11.88 20.54 11.29
C GLU A 23 12.60 20.16 9.98
N GLU A 24 13.11 18.93 9.87
CA GLU A 24 13.60 18.41 8.59
C GLU A 24 12.43 18.17 7.63
N LEU A 25 11.34 17.54 8.10
CA LEU A 25 10.15 17.35 7.26
C LEU A 25 9.62 18.68 6.71
N TYR A 26 9.58 19.75 7.52
CA TYR A 26 9.13 21.05 7.03
C TYR A 26 10.04 21.63 5.94
N ARG A 27 11.36 21.46 6.06
CA ARG A 27 12.33 21.88 5.04
C ARG A 27 12.15 21.11 3.73
N GLU A 28 11.92 19.80 3.81
CA GLU A 28 11.62 18.96 2.65
C GLU A 28 10.31 19.39 1.97
N VAL A 29 9.26 19.65 2.76
CA VAL A 29 7.98 20.16 2.24
C VAL A 29 8.18 21.50 1.53
N GLN A 30 8.97 22.43 2.09
CA GLN A 30 9.28 23.70 1.42
C GLN A 30 9.98 23.48 0.08
N ARG A 31 10.97 22.59 0.04
CA ARG A 31 11.72 22.28 -1.18
C ARG A 31 10.82 21.72 -2.28
N GLU A 32 9.96 20.75 -1.95
CA GLU A 32 9.09 20.10 -2.94
C GLU A 32 7.92 20.99 -3.40
N THR A 33 7.45 21.91 -2.56
CA THR A 33 6.30 22.78 -2.87
C THR A 33 6.68 24.17 -3.36
N GLY A 34 7.96 24.55 -3.27
CA GLY A 34 8.45 25.91 -3.52
C GLY A 34 7.93 26.95 -2.52
N MET A 35 7.49 26.52 -1.33
CA MET A 35 6.97 27.44 -0.31
C MET A 35 8.08 28.27 0.33
N SER A 36 7.85 29.58 0.43
CA SER A 36 8.75 30.49 1.16
C SER A 36 8.73 30.21 2.67
N ASP A 37 9.77 30.66 3.39
CA ASP A 37 9.80 30.57 4.84
C ASP A 37 8.70 31.42 5.51
N ALA A 38 8.41 32.59 4.94
CA ALA A 38 7.29 33.42 5.36
C ALA A 38 5.94 32.68 5.27
N ASP A 39 5.74 31.87 4.22
CA ASP A 39 4.54 31.05 4.08
C ASP A 39 4.48 29.90 5.09
N LEU A 40 5.61 29.24 5.36
CA LEU A 40 5.69 28.16 6.35
C LEU A 40 5.46 28.69 7.76
N GLN A 41 5.95 29.89 8.08
CA GLN A 41 5.81 30.51 9.40
C GLN A 41 4.50 31.31 9.57
N LYS A 42 3.70 31.46 8.51
CA LYS A 42 2.46 32.22 8.55
C LYS A 42 1.50 31.68 9.61
N MET A 43 1.41 32.42 10.71
CA MET A 43 0.58 32.07 11.85
C MET A 43 -0.91 32.24 11.51
N LYS A 44 -1.71 31.24 11.89
CA LYS A 44 -3.17 31.34 11.93
C LYS A 44 -3.63 31.09 13.37
N ALA A 45 -4.72 31.73 13.76
CA ALA A 45 -5.38 31.44 15.03
C ALA A 45 -6.22 30.17 14.87
N PHE A 46 -6.05 29.22 15.78
CA PHE A 46 -6.83 27.98 15.82
C PHE A 46 -7.55 27.84 17.18
N GLY A 47 -8.79 27.34 17.16
CA GLY A 47 -9.61 27.10 18.35
C GLY A 47 -10.21 28.36 18.99
N SER A 48 -11.12 28.15 19.94
CA SER A 48 -11.77 29.21 20.74
C SER A 48 -10.78 29.99 21.62
N GLU A 49 -9.64 29.38 21.97
CA GLU A 49 -8.58 29.96 22.81
C GLU A 49 -7.50 30.74 22.01
N LYS A 50 -7.67 30.93 20.69
CA LYS A 50 -6.78 31.72 19.82
C LYS A 50 -5.28 31.34 19.90
N MET A 51 -4.95 30.06 20.09
CA MET A 51 -3.56 29.62 20.07
C MET A 51 -2.98 29.82 18.66
N ARG A 52 -1.92 30.63 18.55
CA ARG A 52 -1.29 30.99 17.27
C ARG A 52 -0.28 29.93 16.88
N THR A 53 -0.58 29.16 15.82
CA THR A 53 0.36 28.19 15.25
C THR A 53 0.41 28.34 13.73
N SER A 54 1.51 27.93 13.10
CA SER A 54 1.55 27.89 11.63
C SER A 54 0.52 26.89 11.11
N GLY A 55 -0.38 27.37 10.26
CA GLY A 55 -1.42 26.52 9.67
C GLY A 55 -0.84 25.42 8.77
N VAL A 56 0.30 25.70 8.13
CA VAL A 56 1.02 24.74 7.29
C VAL A 56 1.67 23.66 8.13
N LYS A 57 2.41 24.04 9.20
CA LYS A 57 3.00 23.07 10.14
C LYS A 57 1.93 22.22 10.84
N HIS A 58 0.74 22.78 11.08
CA HIS A 58 -0.40 22.02 11.61
C HIS A 58 -0.92 20.99 10.59
N GLN A 59 -1.15 21.39 9.33
CA GLN A 59 -1.58 20.47 8.27
C GLN A 59 -0.58 19.32 8.07
N VAL A 60 0.72 19.62 8.03
CA VAL A 60 1.78 18.60 7.93
C VAL A 60 1.70 17.60 9.08
N ARG A 61 1.53 18.07 10.33
CA ARG A 61 1.36 17.20 11.50
C ARG A 61 0.09 16.36 11.45
N TRP A 62 -0.99 16.91 10.89
CA TRP A 62 -2.23 16.15 10.68
C TRP A 62 -1.99 15.01 9.68
N PHE A 63 -1.34 15.29 8.53
CA PHE A 63 -0.96 14.25 7.58
C PHE A 63 -0.01 13.20 8.19
N GLN A 64 0.98 13.61 8.99
CA GLN A 64 1.84 12.68 9.73
C GLN A 64 1.01 11.73 10.63
N GLN A 65 0.02 12.26 11.34
CA GLN A 65 -0.83 11.43 12.20
C GLN A 65 -1.72 10.48 11.39
N THR A 66 -2.27 10.93 10.25
CA THR A 66 -2.99 10.07 9.30
C THR A 66 -2.10 8.94 8.78
N LEU A 67 -0.88 9.26 8.35
CA LEU A 67 0.10 8.28 7.86
C LEU A 67 0.52 7.29 8.95
N ARG A 68 0.69 7.76 10.20
CA ARG A 68 0.95 6.89 11.35
C ARG A 68 -0.22 5.91 11.58
N GLN A 69 -1.46 6.39 11.55
CA GLN A 69 -2.64 5.53 11.72
C GLN A 69 -2.78 4.52 10.59
N ALA A 70 -2.41 4.90 9.37
CA ALA A 70 -2.32 4.01 8.21
C ALA A 70 -1.10 3.07 8.24
N GLY A 71 -0.23 3.21 9.25
CA GLY A 71 1.01 2.48 9.40
C GLY A 71 2.20 3.09 8.67
N VAL A 72 2.00 3.82 7.56
CA VAL A 72 3.02 4.35 6.62
C VAL A 72 4.31 4.86 7.27
N ILE A 73 4.17 5.56 8.39
CA ILE A 73 5.31 6.00 9.20
C ILE A 73 5.17 5.50 10.63
N GLU A 74 6.31 5.29 11.26
CA GLU A 74 6.39 4.96 12.68
C GLU A 74 7.30 5.93 13.40
N ARG A 75 7.06 6.06 14.70
CA ARG A 75 7.93 6.84 15.56
C ARG A 75 9.19 6.04 15.83
N VAL A 76 10.35 6.68 15.73
CA VAL A 76 11.59 6.05 16.15
C VAL A 76 11.57 5.88 17.67
N PRO A 77 11.81 4.66 18.20
CA PRO A 77 11.88 4.44 19.64
C PRO A 77 12.84 5.43 20.30
N GLU A 78 12.49 5.87 21.51
CA GLU A 78 13.34 6.74 22.35
C GLU A 78 13.62 8.15 21.79
N LYS A 79 13.15 8.48 20.58
CA LYS A 79 13.28 9.81 19.98
C LYS A 79 11.93 10.54 19.93
N ARG A 80 11.88 11.76 20.45
CA ARG A 80 10.68 12.60 20.43
C ARG A 80 10.58 13.37 19.11
N GLY A 81 9.44 13.26 18.43
CA GLY A 81 9.18 14.00 17.20
C GLY A 81 10.04 13.57 16.00
N VAL A 82 10.61 12.36 16.07
CA VAL A 82 11.38 11.74 14.99
C VAL A 82 10.59 10.56 14.45
N TRP A 83 10.40 10.56 13.15
CA TRP A 83 9.58 9.59 12.43
C TRP A 83 10.36 9.00 11.27
N ARG A 84 10.07 7.76 10.94
CA ARG A 84 10.65 7.09 9.76
C ARG A 84 9.57 6.38 8.98
N TYR A 85 9.85 6.11 7.71
CA TYR A 85 9.05 5.18 6.94
C TYR A 85 9.11 3.81 7.60
N ALA A 86 7.96 3.17 7.83
CA ALA A 86 7.88 2.05 8.75
C ALA A 86 8.25 0.68 8.15
N PHE A 87 8.48 0.57 6.83
CA PHE A 87 9.04 -0.66 6.24
C PHE A 87 9.94 -0.38 5.02
N ARG A 88 11.20 -0.82 5.07
CA ARG A 88 12.12 -0.86 3.92
C ARG A 88 12.63 -2.29 3.79
N ASN A 89 12.51 -2.90 2.61
CA ASN A 89 13.11 -4.21 2.40
C ASN A 89 14.64 -4.12 2.21
N GLU A 90 15.33 -5.25 2.30
CA GLU A 90 16.80 -5.35 2.19
C GLU A 90 17.36 -4.80 0.86
N LYS A 91 16.50 -4.66 -0.17
CA LYS A 91 16.84 -4.11 -1.49
C LYS A 91 16.53 -2.60 -1.61
N LYS A 92 16.22 -1.91 -0.51
CA LYS A 92 15.82 -0.48 -0.48
C LYS A 92 14.59 -0.15 -1.34
N LEU A 93 13.78 -1.15 -1.69
CA LEU A 93 12.52 -0.97 -2.40
C LEU A 93 11.40 -0.73 -1.39
N HIS A 94 10.48 0.19 -1.72
CA HIS A 94 9.27 0.41 -0.94
C HIS A 94 8.31 -0.75 -1.20
N GLU A 95 8.17 -1.66 -0.25
CA GLU A 95 7.08 -2.62 -0.30
C GLU A 95 5.75 -1.89 -0.07
N SER A 96 4.75 -2.27 -0.86
CA SER A 96 3.38 -1.85 -0.62
C SER A 96 2.97 -2.37 0.76
N TRP A 97 2.53 -1.47 1.63
CA TRP A 97 2.00 -1.84 2.93
C TRP A 97 0.90 -2.90 2.79
N ASP A 98 0.80 -3.80 3.77
CA ASP A 98 -0.28 -4.78 3.85
C ASP A 98 -1.68 -4.16 3.82
N LYS A 99 -1.84 -2.86 4.11
CA LYS A 99 -3.12 -2.13 4.08
C LYS A 99 -3.16 -0.98 3.08
N LEU A 100 -2.06 -0.65 2.41
CA LEU A 100 -2.07 0.47 1.45
C LEU A 100 -2.66 -0.02 0.13
N CYS A 101 -3.73 0.64 -0.28
CA CYS A 101 -4.28 0.55 -1.62
C CYS A 101 -4.29 1.96 -2.20
N VAL A 102 -3.51 2.17 -3.26
CA VAL A 102 -3.46 3.44 -4.00
C VAL A 102 -4.10 3.22 -5.36
N VAL A 103 -4.96 4.12 -5.79
CA VAL A 103 -5.45 4.11 -7.18
C VAL A 103 -4.29 4.52 -8.08
N GLY A 104 -3.83 3.60 -8.93
CA GLY A 104 -2.78 3.86 -9.91
C GLY A 104 -3.29 4.74 -11.06
N PHE A 105 -4.47 4.41 -11.59
CA PHE A 105 -5.21 5.24 -12.55
C PHE A 105 -6.71 4.93 -12.51
N SER A 106 -7.52 5.84 -13.05
CA SER A 106 -8.97 5.69 -13.16
C SER A 106 -9.47 6.20 -14.52
N THR A 107 -10.43 5.50 -15.10
CA THR A 107 -11.09 5.79 -16.37
C THR A 107 -12.60 5.62 -16.22
N SER A 108 -13.37 5.95 -17.26
CA SER A 108 -14.81 5.66 -17.28
C SER A 108 -15.15 4.17 -17.29
N LEU A 109 -14.20 3.29 -17.64
CA LEU A 109 -14.39 1.84 -17.72
C LEU A 109 -13.89 1.07 -16.49
N GLY A 110 -13.18 1.74 -15.57
CA GLY A 110 -12.63 1.11 -14.39
C GLY A 110 -11.35 1.79 -13.89
N ALA A 111 -10.77 1.19 -12.85
CA ALA A 111 -9.59 1.69 -12.17
C ALA A 111 -8.57 0.57 -11.92
N SER A 112 -7.30 0.97 -11.77
CA SER A 112 -6.23 0.11 -11.29
C SER A 112 -5.87 0.49 -9.86
N VAL A 113 -5.67 -0.52 -9.02
CA VAL A 113 -5.26 -0.36 -7.62
C VAL A 113 -3.91 -1.02 -7.42
N PHE A 114 -2.96 -0.27 -6.89
CA PHE A 114 -1.68 -0.76 -6.41
C PHE A 114 -1.77 -1.00 -4.90
N GLY A 115 -1.60 -2.26 -4.48
CA GLY A 115 -1.69 -2.62 -3.07
C GLY A 115 -1.69 -4.12 -2.83
N ASN A 116 -1.87 -4.50 -1.56
CA ASN A 116 -2.04 -5.89 -1.16
C ASN A 116 -3.45 -6.38 -1.56
N ALA A 117 -3.52 -7.38 -2.45
CA ALA A 117 -4.77 -7.90 -2.98
C ALA A 117 -5.70 -8.47 -1.89
N TYR A 118 -5.16 -9.18 -0.89
CA TYR A 118 -5.95 -9.69 0.23
C TYR A 118 -6.65 -8.55 0.97
N ALA A 119 -5.90 -7.49 1.31
CA ALA A 119 -6.46 -6.35 2.01
C ALA A 119 -7.48 -5.56 1.17
N PHE A 120 -7.25 -5.41 -0.13
CA PHE A 120 -8.21 -4.76 -1.03
C PHE A 120 -9.52 -5.55 -1.08
N PHE A 121 -9.46 -6.82 -1.48
CA PHE A 121 -10.67 -7.62 -1.70
C PHE A 121 -11.43 -7.94 -0.41
N SER A 122 -10.76 -7.91 0.75
CA SER A 122 -11.42 -8.08 2.05
C SER A 122 -12.28 -6.87 2.48
N ASN A 123 -12.09 -5.70 1.86
CA ASN A 123 -12.74 -4.44 2.28
C ASN A 123 -13.66 -3.81 1.23
N ILE A 124 -13.72 -4.36 0.02
CA ILE A 124 -14.70 -3.96 -1.00
C ILE A 124 -16.00 -4.75 -0.83
N ASN A 125 -17.13 -4.18 -1.27
CA ASN A 125 -18.46 -4.80 -1.23
C ASN A 125 -19.11 -4.91 -2.63
N GLU A 126 -18.32 -4.61 -3.66
CA GLU A 126 -18.71 -4.63 -5.07
C GLU A 126 -18.85 -6.07 -5.58
N GLN A 127 -19.90 -6.30 -6.36
CA GLN A 127 -20.18 -7.61 -6.95
C GLN A 127 -19.16 -7.96 -8.04
N ILE A 128 -18.59 -9.17 -7.94
CA ILE A 128 -17.60 -9.69 -8.88
C ILE A 128 -18.26 -10.69 -9.83
N HIS A 129 -18.19 -10.42 -11.14
CA HIS A 129 -18.71 -11.31 -12.17
C HIS A 129 -17.63 -12.26 -12.70
N LEU A 130 -16.39 -11.78 -12.80
CA LEU A 130 -15.24 -12.53 -13.29
C LEU A 130 -13.99 -12.11 -12.53
N CYS A 131 -13.25 -13.08 -12.01
CA CYS A 131 -11.86 -12.91 -11.62
C CYS A 131 -10.98 -13.66 -12.62
N LEU A 132 -10.14 -12.93 -13.35
CA LEU A 132 -9.16 -13.49 -14.28
C LEU A 132 -7.76 -13.16 -13.75
N THR A 133 -6.98 -14.18 -13.38
CA THR A 133 -5.66 -13.95 -12.79
C THR A 133 -4.66 -15.06 -13.12
N SER A 134 -3.38 -14.66 -13.18
CA SER A 134 -2.22 -15.55 -13.27
C SER A 134 -1.36 -15.27 -12.03
N PRO A 135 -1.64 -15.90 -10.87
CA PRO A 135 -0.82 -15.69 -9.69
C PRO A 135 0.64 -16.08 -9.98
N PRO A 136 1.63 -15.50 -9.26
CA PRO A 136 3.01 -15.96 -9.31
C PRO A 136 3.06 -17.48 -9.24
N TYR A 137 3.79 -18.10 -10.15
CA TYR A 137 3.85 -19.55 -10.23
C TYR A 137 4.62 -20.14 -9.06
N LEU A 138 4.14 -21.27 -8.53
CA LEU A 138 4.98 -22.13 -7.69
C LEU A 138 6.17 -22.57 -8.53
N LEU A 139 7.40 -22.35 -8.06
CA LEU A 139 8.62 -22.74 -8.79
C LEU A 139 9.28 -23.94 -8.11
N ARG A 140 9.67 -24.94 -8.89
CA ARG A 140 10.39 -26.13 -8.41
C ARG A 140 11.76 -25.80 -7.79
N ASN A 141 12.45 -24.81 -8.35
CA ASN A 141 13.68 -24.25 -7.78
C ASN A 141 13.37 -22.85 -7.26
N ALA A 142 13.19 -22.75 -5.95
CA ALA A 142 12.74 -21.53 -5.30
C ALA A 142 13.73 -20.37 -5.49
N ARG A 143 13.20 -19.22 -5.91
CA ARG A 143 13.74 -17.91 -5.55
C ARG A 143 12.76 -17.32 -4.55
N ASP A 144 13.23 -16.89 -3.38
CA ASP A 144 12.34 -16.36 -2.36
C ASP A 144 11.86 -14.95 -2.75
N TYR A 145 10.63 -14.88 -3.25
CA TYR A 145 9.95 -13.64 -3.60
C TYR A 145 8.93 -13.21 -2.54
N GLY A 146 8.92 -13.82 -1.35
CA GLY A 146 8.01 -13.44 -0.26
C GLY A 146 6.54 -13.88 -0.45
N HIS A 147 6.22 -14.66 -1.50
CA HIS A 147 4.86 -15.12 -1.84
C HIS A 147 4.60 -16.61 -1.49
N GLY A 148 5.26 -17.16 -0.48
CA GLY A 148 5.08 -18.56 -0.06
C GLY A 148 5.68 -19.63 -0.99
N GLY A 149 5.91 -19.34 -2.28
CA GLY A 149 6.47 -20.29 -3.25
C GLY A 149 7.89 -20.78 -2.96
N GLY A 150 8.64 -20.09 -2.10
CA GLY A 150 9.93 -20.57 -1.58
C GLY A 150 9.84 -21.44 -0.32
N ARG A 151 8.63 -21.63 0.22
CA ARG A 151 8.35 -22.30 1.50
C ARG A 151 7.62 -23.65 1.33
N GLY A 152 7.51 -24.12 0.08
CA GLY A 152 6.86 -25.39 -0.27
C GLY A 152 5.43 -25.21 -0.79
N GLU A 153 4.89 -26.32 -1.28
CA GLU A 153 3.59 -26.40 -1.95
C GLU A 153 2.43 -25.91 -1.10
N GLN A 154 2.30 -26.43 0.13
CA GLN A 154 1.19 -26.08 1.01
C GLN A 154 1.16 -24.58 1.35
N ALA A 155 2.32 -23.99 1.62
CA ALA A 155 2.43 -22.56 1.91
C ALA A 155 2.00 -21.68 0.72
N TYR A 156 2.23 -22.15 -0.51
CA TYR A 156 1.75 -21.50 -1.72
C TYR A 156 0.23 -21.62 -1.87
N ILE A 157 -0.33 -22.81 -1.63
CA ILE A 157 -1.78 -23.04 -1.67
C ILE A 157 -2.49 -22.17 -0.63
N ASP A 158 -2.00 -22.15 0.61
CA ASP A 158 -2.56 -21.34 1.70
C ASP A 158 -2.51 -19.84 1.38
N TRP A 159 -1.39 -19.38 0.80
CA TRP A 159 -1.25 -18.00 0.35
C TRP A 159 -2.23 -17.64 -0.77
N LEU A 160 -2.40 -18.51 -1.76
CA LEU A 160 -3.31 -18.29 -2.88
C LEU A 160 -4.77 -18.29 -2.41
N LEU A 161 -5.17 -19.27 -1.60
CA LEU A 161 -6.53 -19.37 -1.05
C LEU A 161 -6.88 -18.15 -0.21
N ARG A 162 -5.94 -17.69 0.64
CA ARG A 162 -6.13 -16.46 1.43
C ARG A 162 -6.52 -15.26 0.56
N ILE A 163 -5.96 -15.13 -0.65
CA ILE A 163 -6.30 -14.02 -1.56
C ILE A 163 -7.65 -14.28 -2.28
N LEU A 164 -7.94 -15.53 -2.65
CA LEU A 164 -9.13 -15.88 -3.42
C LEU A 164 -10.41 -15.90 -2.60
N GLU A 165 -10.36 -16.28 -1.33
CA GLU A 165 -11.52 -16.34 -0.43
C GLU A 165 -12.38 -15.05 -0.44
N PRO A 166 -11.83 -13.84 -0.23
CA PRO A 166 -12.63 -12.61 -0.29
C PRO A 166 -13.21 -12.33 -1.68
N ILE A 167 -12.53 -12.75 -2.75
CA ILE A 167 -13.01 -12.61 -4.13
C ILE A 167 -14.23 -13.52 -4.35
N VAL A 168 -14.14 -14.79 -3.94
CA VAL A 168 -15.23 -15.78 -4.09
C VAL A 168 -16.45 -15.41 -3.25
N LYS A 169 -16.24 -14.82 -2.07
CA LYS A 169 -17.33 -14.28 -1.24
C LYS A 169 -18.17 -13.25 -1.99
N GLN A 170 -17.51 -12.44 -2.82
CA GLN A 170 -18.08 -11.35 -3.59
C GLN A 170 -18.55 -11.75 -4.99
N LEU A 171 -18.29 -13.00 -5.40
CA LEU A 171 -18.76 -13.53 -6.67
C LEU A 171 -20.30 -13.59 -6.70
N VAL A 172 -20.89 -13.09 -7.77
CA VAL A 172 -22.33 -13.28 -8.05
C VAL A 172 -22.64 -14.73 -8.42
N PRO A 173 -23.91 -15.19 -8.29
CA PRO A 173 -24.34 -16.46 -8.88
C PRO A 173 -24.02 -16.50 -10.38
N GLY A 174 -23.42 -17.59 -10.87
CA GLY A 174 -22.94 -17.72 -12.24
C GLY A 174 -21.62 -17.00 -12.53
N GLY A 175 -21.02 -16.32 -11.55
CA GLY A 175 -19.69 -15.74 -11.67
C GLY A 175 -18.60 -16.81 -11.79
N SER A 176 -17.43 -16.42 -12.31
CA SER A 176 -16.31 -17.35 -12.51
C SER A 176 -14.97 -16.82 -11.98
N VAL A 177 -14.13 -17.74 -11.50
CA VAL A 177 -12.71 -17.49 -11.25
C VAL A 177 -11.89 -18.34 -12.22
N ALA A 178 -11.14 -17.67 -13.08
CA ALA A 178 -10.24 -18.28 -14.06
C ALA A 178 -8.79 -18.10 -13.60
N LEU A 179 -8.15 -19.22 -13.23
CA LEU A 179 -6.79 -19.26 -12.72
C LEU A 179 -5.85 -19.87 -13.76
N ASN A 180 -4.86 -19.08 -14.15
CA ASN A 180 -3.73 -19.59 -14.92
C ASN A 180 -2.59 -19.94 -13.96
N VAL A 181 -2.28 -21.23 -13.83
CA VAL A 181 -1.27 -21.78 -12.92
C VAL A 181 -0.32 -22.70 -13.68
N THR A 182 0.93 -22.83 -13.22
CA THR A 182 1.87 -23.79 -13.80
C THR A 182 1.65 -25.20 -13.24
N GLN A 183 1.87 -26.21 -14.07
CA GLN A 183 1.81 -27.62 -13.68
C GLN A 183 3.19 -28.19 -13.32
N ASP A 184 4.28 -27.58 -13.80
CA ASP A 184 5.64 -28.16 -13.77
C ASP A 184 6.20 -28.38 -12.36
N SER A 185 5.60 -27.72 -11.37
CA SER A 185 5.96 -27.84 -9.96
C SER A 185 5.22 -28.96 -9.24
N PHE A 186 4.12 -29.46 -9.81
CA PHE A 186 3.27 -30.51 -9.22
C PHE A 186 3.35 -31.83 -10.00
N ASN A 187 3.59 -31.78 -11.32
CA ASN A 187 3.66 -32.95 -12.18
C ASN A 187 4.68 -32.71 -13.30
N PRO A 188 5.71 -33.55 -13.49
CA PRO A 188 6.75 -33.35 -14.51
C PRO A 188 6.27 -33.45 -15.98
N ALA A 189 4.96 -33.55 -16.26
CA ALA A 189 4.42 -33.64 -17.62
C ALA A 189 2.99 -33.08 -17.75
N GLY A 190 2.83 -31.94 -18.42
CA GLY A 190 1.58 -31.47 -19.04
C GLY A 190 1.16 -30.05 -18.62
N HIS A 191 0.42 -29.33 -19.49
CA HIS A 191 -0.21 -28.04 -19.19
C HIS A 191 -1.74 -28.19 -19.10
N ARG A 192 -2.39 -27.61 -18.08
CA ARG A 192 -3.86 -27.54 -17.92
C ARG A 192 -4.27 -26.26 -17.17
N ALA A 193 -5.43 -25.71 -17.52
CA ALA A 193 -6.08 -24.58 -16.83
C ALA A 193 -7.18 -25.09 -15.87
N LEU A 194 -7.40 -24.36 -14.76
CA LEU A 194 -8.47 -24.65 -13.79
C LEU A 194 -9.49 -23.50 -13.78
N CYS A 195 -10.77 -23.85 -13.92
CA CYS A 195 -11.89 -22.91 -13.82
C CYS A 195 -12.77 -23.30 -12.63
N ILE A 196 -13.12 -22.32 -11.79
CA ILE A 196 -14.04 -22.49 -10.66
C ILE A 196 -15.27 -21.62 -10.94
N SER A 197 -16.46 -22.23 -11.01
CA SER A 197 -17.76 -21.52 -11.10
C SER A 197 -18.48 -21.53 -9.76
N LYS A 198 -19.21 -20.46 -9.49
CA LYS A 198 -20.14 -20.40 -8.36
C LYS A 198 -21.56 -20.67 -8.87
N ASP A 199 -22.13 -21.78 -8.43
CA ASP A 199 -23.51 -22.17 -8.73
C ASP A 199 -24.54 -21.21 -8.10
#